data_AF-A0A485JN26-F1
#
_entry.id   AF-A0A485JN26-F1
#
_cell.length_a   1.000
_cell.length_b   1.000
_cell.length_c   1.000
_cell.angle_alpha   90.00
_cell.angle_beta   90.00
_cell.angle_gamma   90.00
#
_symmetry.space_group_name_H-M   'P 1'
#
loop_
_entity.id
_entity.type
_entity.pdbx_description
1 polymer ?
#
loop_
_entity_poly.entity_id
_entity_poly.type
_entity_poly.pdbx_seq_one_letter_code
_entity_poly.pdbx_strand_id
1 'polypeptide(L)'
;MTEAGCWAHARRKIHDVYISTKSATAEEALKLIGELYAIEHEIRGLPVSERLAVRQMQSKPLLTSLYKLMQEKEHTLSKKCRLKVSGSPEPY
;
A
#
# COMPACT_ATOMS: atom_id res chain seq x y z
N MET A 1 1.59 -16.59 -13.66
CA MET A 1 1.34 -15.26 -14.27
C MET A 1 0.88 -14.36 -13.15
N THR A 2 1.79 -13.55 -12.65
CA THR A 2 1.68 -12.94 -11.33
C THR A 2 1.52 -11.42 -11.51
N GLU A 3 0.67 -10.81 -10.67
CA GLU A 3 0.69 -9.39 -10.26
C GLU A 3 0.05 -8.24 -11.07
N ALA A 4 -0.36 -8.34 -12.34
CA ALA A 4 -1.03 -7.18 -12.98
C ALA A 4 -2.46 -6.92 -12.43
N GLY A 5 -3.18 -7.98 -12.05
CA GLY A 5 -4.54 -7.90 -11.50
C GLY A 5 -4.59 -7.39 -10.06
N CYS A 6 -3.54 -7.62 -9.26
CA CYS A 6 -3.51 -7.26 -7.85
C CYS A 6 -3.39 -5.74 -7.64
N TRP A 7 -2.52 -5.07 -8.41
CA TRP A 7 -2.29 -3.62 -8.27
C TRP A 7 -3.45 -2.79 -8.82
N ALA A 8 -4.04 -3.21 -9.94
CA ALA A 8 -5.22 -2.54 -10.50
C ALA A 8 -6.42 -2.64 -9.54
N HIS A 9 -6.59 -3.78 -8.86
CA HIS A 9 -7.64 -3.95 -7.85
C HIS A 9 -7.36 -3.11 -6.59
N ALA A 10 -6.13 -3.14 -6.09
CA ALA A 10 -5.73 -2.34 -4.92
C ALA A 10 -5.93 -0.84 -5.17
N ARG A 11 -5.49 -0.33 -6.33
CA ARG A 11 -5.67 1.08 -6.72
C ARG A 11 -7.15 1.49 -6.73
N ARG A 12 -8.04 0.66 -7.29
CA ARG A 12 -9.49 0.94 -7.30
C ARG A 12 -10.04 1.08 -5.88
N LYS A 13 -9.74 0.13 -4.99
CA LYS A 13 -10.19 0.23 -3.58
C LYS A 13 -9.66 1.48 -2.88
N ILE A 14 -8.38 1.81 -3.07
CA ILE A 14 -7.77 3.00 -2.46
C ILE A 14 -8.41 4.28 -3.04
N HIS A 15 -8.70 4.29 -4.34
CA HIS A 15 -9.39 5.40 -4.98
C HIS A 15 -10.81 5.57 -4.43
N ASP A 16 -11.57 4.49 -4.27
CA ASP A 16 -12.92 4.55 -3.69
C ASP A 16 -12.88 5.10 -2.26
N VAL A 17 -11.91 4.66 -1.44
CA VAL A 17 -11.66 5.22 -0.11
C VAL A 17 -11.28 6.69 -0.19
N TYR A 18 -10.43 7.11 -1.12
CA TYR A 18 -10.06 8.51 -1.31
C TYR A 18 -11.27 9.37 -1.71
N ILE A 19 -12.11 8.92 -2.62
CA ILE A 19 -13.34 9.64 -3.01
C ILE A 19 -14.30 9.74 -1.83
N SER A 20 -14.43 8.69 -1.02
CA SER A 20 -15.33 8.67 0.14
C SER A 20 -14.82 9.47 1.34
N THR A 21 -13.51 9.44 1.62
CA THR A 21 -12.93 9.96 2.87
C THR A 21 -12.01 11.16 2.68
N LYS A 22 -11.54 11.41 1.45
CA LYS A 22 -10.52 12.41 1.11
C LYS A 22 -9.27 12.29 1.98
N SER A 23 -8.95 11.08 2.43
CA SER A 23 -7.81 10.84 3.32
C SER A 23 -6.48 11.11 2.62
N ALA A 24 -5.62 11.91 3.26
CA ALA A 24 -4.26 12.17 2.79
C ALA A 24 -3.46 10.87 2.59
N THR A 25 -3.70 9.85 3.42
CA THR A 25 -3.04 8.55 3.27
C THR A 25 -3.49 7.82 2.00
N ALA A 26 -4.77 7.93 1.62
CA ALA A 26 -5.26 7.31 0.40
C ALA A 26 -4.70 8.04 -0.84
N GLU A 27 -4.56 9.37 -0.77
CA GLU A 27 -3.90 10.14 -1.83
C GLU A 27 -2.43 9.74 -2.00
N GLU A 28 -1.69 9.60 -0.91
CA GLU A 28 -0.27 9.22 -0.93
C GLU A 28 -0.09 7.79 -1.47
N ALA A 29 -0.97 6.87 -1.09
CA ALA A 29 -0.97 5.52 -1.65
C ALA A 29 -1.26 5.52 -3.16
N LEU A 30 -2.15 6.38 -3.66
CA LEU A 30 -2.40 6.53 -5.10
C LEU A 30 -1.17 7.09 -5.84
N LYS A 31 -0.44 8.05 -5.24
CA LYS A 31 0.80 8.60 -5.81
C LYS A 31 1.87 7.52 -5.94
N LEU A 32 2.13 6.75 -4.88
CA LEU A 32 3.10 5.65 -4.89
C LEU A 32 2.78 4.59 -5.95
N ILE A 33 1.50 4.24 -6.12
CA ILE A 33 1.08 3.32 -7.18
C ILE A 33 1.28 3.95 -8.57
N GLY A 34 1.03 5.25 -8.71
CA GLY A 34 1.27 5.99 -9.95
C GLY A 34 2.75 5.99 -10.35
N GLU A 35 3.65 6.25 -9.40
CA GLU A 35 5.10 6.19 -9.61
C GLU A 35 5.56 4.80 -10.02
N LEU A 36 5.02 3.75 -9.40
CA LEU A 36 5.30 2.37 -9.79
C LEU A 36 4.93 2.11 -11.27
N TYR A 37 3.78 2.60 -11.72
CA TYR A 37 3.39 2.48 -13.13
C TYR A 37 4.25 3.32 -14.07
N ALA A 38 4.71 4.50 -13.63
CA ALA A 38 5.63 5.33 -14.40
C ALA A 38 6.96 4.59 -14.63
N ILE A 39 7.54 4.01 -13.58
CA ILE A 39 8.77 3.21 -13.67
C ILE A 39 8.58 2.00 -14.59
N GLU A 40 7.48 1.26 -14.43
CA GLU A 40 7.17 0.11 -15.29
C GLU A 40 6.98 0.52 -16.76
N HIS A 41 6.51 1.74 -17.01
CA HIS A 41 6.39 2.31 -18.35
C HIS A 41 7.76 2.71 -18.92
N GLU A 42 8.62 3.35 -18.13
CA GLU A 42 9.97 3.74 -18.55
C GLU A 42 10.85 2.55 -18.91
N ILE A 43 10.78 1.46 -18.12
CA ILE A 43 11.56 0.26 -18.39
C ILE A 43 10.95 -0.63 -19.46
N ARG A 44 9.80 -0.24 -20.02
CA ARG A 44 9.10 -1.02 -21.05
C ARG A 44 9.84 -0.93 -22.37
N GLY A 45 10.54 -2.00 -22.72
CA GLY A 45 11.36 -2.07 -23.93
C GLY A 45 12.84 -2.27 -23.64
N LEU A 46 13.26 -2.08 -22.38
CA LEU A 46 14.60 -2.40 -21.92
C LEU A 46 14.81 -3.92 -21.82
N PRO A 47 16.08 -4.39 -21.91
CA PRO A 47 16.41 -5.78 -21.71
C PRO A 47 16.00 -6.27 -20.32
N VAL A 48 15.75 -7.57 -20.20
CA VAL A 48 15.24 -8.22 -18.96
C VAL A 48 16.12 -7.90 -17.75
N SER A 49 17.44 -7.87 -17.92
CA SER A 49 18.43 -7.54 -16.89
C SER A 49 18.25 -6.13 -16.33
N GLU A 50 18.11 -5.13 -17.19
CA GLU A 50 17.89 -3.74 -16.78
C GLU A 50 16.52 -3.56 -16.10
N ARG A 51 15.48 -4.18 -16.65
CA ARG A 51 14.15 -4.18 -16.02
C ARG A 51 14.20 -4.77 -14.60
N LEU A 52 14.95 -5.85 -14.41
CA LEU A 52 15.11 -6.46 -13.09
C LEU A 52 15.88 -5.53 -12.13
N ALA A 53 16.97 -4.91 -12.60
CA ALA A 53 17.76 -3.97 -11.80
C ALA A 53 16.91 -2.78 -11.34
N VAL A 54 16.15 -2.17 -12.26
CA VAL A 54 15.28 -1.03 -11.93
C VAL A 54 14.16 -1.44 -10.98
N ARG A 55 13.53 -2.61 -11.17
CA ARG A 55 12.52 -3.10 -10.22
C ARG A 55 13.08 -3.29 -8.81
N GLN A 56 14.29 -3.84 -8.69
CA GLN A 56 14.91 -4.00 -7.38
C GLN A 56 15.30 -2.67 -6.75
N MET A 57 15.77 -1.71 -7.54
CA MET A 57 16.27 -0.44 -7.04
C MET A 57 15.15 0.56 -6.73
N GLN A 58 14.10 0.60 -7.55
CA GLN A 58 13.06 1.64 -7.50
C GLN A 58 11.69 1.08 -7.13
N SER A 59 11.24 -0.02 -7.74
CA SER A 59 9.92 -0.59 -7.43
C SER A 59 9.87 -1.17 -6.01
N LYS A 60 10.92 -1.87 -5.56
CA LYS A 60 10.98 -2.49 -4.23
C LYS A 60 10.82 -1.49 -3.06
N PRO A 61 11.53 -0.35 -3.00
CA PRO A 61 11.31 0.62 -1.92
C PRO A 61 9.91 1.25 -1.99
N LEU A 62 9.36 1.55 -3.17
CA LEU A 62 8.00 2.08 -3.31
C LEU A 62 6.95 1.13 -2.75
N LEU A 63 7.05 -0.15 -3.08
CA LEU A 63 6.18 -1.20 -2.53
C LEU A 63 6.32 -1.33 -1.02
N THR A 64 7.53 -1.20 -0.49
CA THR A 64 7.78 -1.23 0.95
C THR A 64 7.16 -0.03 1.67
N SER A 65 7.28 1.17 1.10
CA SER A 65 6.66 2.39 1.63
C SER A 65 5.14 2.27 1.64
N LEU A 66 4.55 1.77 0.55
CA LEU A 66 3.11 1.54 0.46
C LEU A 66 2.64 0.51 1.49
N TYR A 67 3.37 -0.59 1.67
CA TYR A 67 3.04 -1.60 2.67
C TYR A 67 3.08 -1.02 4.10
N LYS A 68 4.14 -0.26 4.44
CA LYS A 68 4.24 0.42 5.74
C LYS A 68 3.08 1.38 5.96
N LEU A 69 2.77 2.20 4.96
CA LEU A 69 1.69 3.17 5.00
C LEU A 69 0.33 2.49 5.29
N MET A 70 0.06 1.34 4.66
CA MET A 70 -1.14 0.54 4.91
C MET A 70 -1.15 -0.06 6.31
N GLN A 71 -0.04 -0.65 6.76
CA GLN A 71 0.07 -1.24 8.10
C GLN A 71 -0.13 -0.21 9.21
N GLU A 72 0.41 1.01 9.06
CA GLU A 72 0.21 2.09 10.03
C GLU A 72 -1.27 2.47 10.16
N LYS A 73 -2.03 2.42 9.06
CA LYS A 73 -3.47 2.72 9.04
C LYS A 73 -4.30 1.58 9.62
N GLU A 74 -3.98 0.33 9.33
CA GLU A 74 -4.59 -0.83 9.97
C GLU A 74 -4.41 -0.78 11.50
N HIS A 75 -3.22 -0.40 11.97
CA HIS A 75 -2.96 -0.22 13.40
C HIS A 75 -3.74 0.96 14.02
N THR A 76 -4.03 2.02 13.26
CA THR A 76 -4.82 3.16 13.76
C THR A 76 -6.33 2.86 13.75
N LEU A 77 -6.82 2.07 12.80
CA LEU A 77 -8.20 1.60 12.77
C LEU A 77 -8.46 0.51 13.83
N SER A 78 -7.51 -0.41 14.02
CA SER A 78 -7.57 -1.46 15.06
C SER A 78 -7.64 -0.87 16.48
N LYS A 79 -6.94 0.25 16.75
CA LYS A 79 -7.05 0.97 18.03
C LYS A 79 -8.44 1.58 18.29
N LYS A 80 -9.30 1.72 17.27
CA LYS A 80 -10.65 2.28 17.42
C LYS A 80 -11.71 1.24 17.73
N CYS A 81 -11.42 -0.06 17.59
CA CYS A 81 -12.23 -1.10 18.22
C CYS A 81 -11.79 -1.27 19.68
N ARG A 82 -12.03 -0.24 20.50
CA ARG A 82 -12.05 -0.39 21.96
C ARG A 82 -13.32 -1.16 22.33
N LEU A 83 -13.35 -2.45 22.01
CA LEU A 83 -14.22 -3.35 22.76
C LEU A 83 -13.62 -3.43 24.16
N LYS A 84 -14.25 -2.65 25.05
CA LYS A 84 -14.09 -2.78 26.49
C LYS A 84 -14.36 -4.25 26.85
N VAL A 85 -13.32 -5.05 27.00
CA VAL A 85 -13.35 -6.09 28.02
C VAL A 85 -13.03 -5.40 29.34
N SER A 86 -14.07 -4.81 29.92
CA SER A 86 -14.10 -4.51 31.35
C SER A 86 -13.98 -5.84 32.09
N GLY A 87 -12.86 -6.06 32.77
CA GLY A 87 -12.62 -7.29 33.50
C GLY A 87 -11.25 -7.32 34.16
N SER A 88 -11.01 -6.38 35.06
CA SER A 88 -10.18 -6.64 36.24
C SER A 88 -11.06 -6.33 37.46
N PRO A 89 -10.88 -6.96 38.64
CA PRO A 89 -9.70 -7.67 39.14
C PRO A 89 -10.00 -9.15 39.46
N GLU A 90 -9.05 -10.04 39.74
CA GLU A 90 -8.50 -10.25 41.09
C GLU A 90 -7.30 -11.21 41.05
N PRO A 91 -6.31 -11.07 41.95
CA PRO A 91 -5.16 -11.95 42.05
C PRO A 91 -5.46 -13.12 42.99
N TYR A 92 -5.10 -14.33 42.56
CA TYR A 92 -4.72 -15.45 43.42
C TYR A 92 -3.54 -16.17 42.77
#